data_AF-A0A6B1GIT4-F1
#
_entry.id   AF-A0A6B1GIT4-F1
#
_cell.length_a   1.000
_cell.length_b   1.000
_cell.length_c   1.000
_cell.angle_alpha   90.00
_cell.angle_beta   90.00
_cell.angle_gamma   90.00
#
_symmetry.space_group_name_H-M   'P 1'
#
loop_
_entity.id
_entity.type
_entity.pdbx_description
1 polymer ?
#
loop_
_entity_poly.entity_id
_entity_poly.type
_entity_poly.pdbx_seq_one_letter_code
_entity_poly.pdbx_strand_id
1 'polypeptide(L)'
;MAEWLGAAATDLLVDVAEAVVWPDACLGVAQPGVACAAVLTPGFRVVLRDALGGAHRVHIGGDGVMRWAGEAVVSGTVVAVEGASILLEDLEGDHARPEGDLVFGDRVSARDAPGASYLVVAGPHELRAGDRVAVGLDPDPNGGPDPLIAWLVVLE
;
A
#
# COMPACT_ATOMS: atom_id res chain seq x y z
N MET A 1 8.48 -1.72 9.87
CA MET A 1 7.39 -0.71 9.88
C MET A 1 7.91 0.68 9.56
N ALA A 2 8.71 1.34 10.41
CA ALA A 2 9.25 2.68 10.09
C ALA A 2 10.11 2.72 8.81
N GLU A 3 10.95 1.70 8.61
CA GLU A 3 11.76 1.53 7.40
C GLU A 3 10.92 1.35 6.13
N TRP A 4 9.71 0.76 6.24
CA TRP A 4 8.78 0.63 5.10
C TRP A 4 8.33 1.98 4.57
N LEU A 5 8.10 2.90 5.51
CA LEU A 5 7.61 4.24 5.26
C LEU A 5 8.73 5.21 4.87
N GLY A 6 10.00 4.79 4.96
CA GLY A 6 11.13 5.73 4.83
C GLY A 6 11.10 6.84 5.88
N ALA A 7 10.43 6.60 7.02
CA ALA A 7 10.26 7.54 8.12
C ALA A 7 11.18 7.15 9.29
N ALA A 8 11.60 8.13 10.09
CA ALA A 8 12.23 7.82 11.36
C ALA A 8 11.19 7.17 12.28
N ALA A 9 11.57 6.10 12.99
CA ALA A 9 10.64 5.40 13.88
C ALA A 9 10.08 6.30 15.01
N THR A 10 10.77 7.39 15.32
CA THR A 10 10.32 8.42 16.28
C THR A 10 9.14 9.24 15.77
N ASP A 11 8.90 9.25 14.46
CA ASP A 11 7.93 10.13 13.82
C ASP A 11 6.61 9.39 13.52
N LEU A 12 6.49 8.15 14.01
CA LEU A 12 5.30 7.30 13.86
C LEU A 12 4.74 6.96 15.22
N LEU A 13 3.46 7.27 15.42
CA LEU A 13 2.70 6.91 16.62
C LEU A 13 1.71 5.80 16.28
N VAL A 14 1.52 4.86 17.21
CA VAL A 14 0.45 3.87 17.08
C VAL A 14 -0.87 4.55 17.43
N ASP A 15 -1.71 4.77 16.42
CA ASP A 15 -3.04 5.36 16.58
C ASP A 15 -4.06 4.28 16.94
N VAL A 16 -3.98 3.13 16.26
CA VAL A 16 -4.84 1.96 16.51
C VAL A 16 -4.00 0.69 16.57
N ALA A 17 -4.30 -0.18 17.52
CA ALA A 17 -3.83 -1.57 17.54
C ALA A 17 -4.95 -2.47 18.08
N GLU A 18 -5.67 -3.14 17.18
CA GLU A 18 -6.83 -3.96 17.51
C GLU A 18 -6.57 -5.42 17.18
N ALA A 19 -6.87 -6.32 18.11
CA ALA A 19 -6.83 -7.76 17.85
C ALA A 19 -7.98 -8.15 16.91
N VAL A 20 -7.66 -8.82 15.81
CA VAL A 20 -8.63 -9.26 14.79
C VAL A 20 -8.35 -10.70 14.37
N VAL A 21 -9.31 -11.32 13.69
CA VAL A 21 -9.11 -12.60 13.01
C VAL A 21 -9.27 -12.36 11.52
N TRP A 22 -8.17 -12.51 10.79
CA TRP A 22 -8.14 -12.36 9.35
C TRP A 22 -8.80 -13.55 8.65
N PRO A 23 -9.46 -13.33 7.51
CA PRO A 23 -10.18 -14.39 6.79
C PRO A 23 -9.25 -15.34 6.02
N ASP A 24 -7.99 -14.94 5.81
CA ASP A 24 -7.02 -15.65 4.97
C ASP A 24 -5.57 -15.41 5.44
N ALA A 25 -4.64 -16.17 4.85
CA ALA A 25 -3.20 -16.04 5.06
C ALA A 25 -2.58 -14.74 4.48
N CYS A 26 -3.37 -13.95 3.74
CA CYS A 26 -2.97 -12.62 3.28
C CYS A 26 -3.40 -11.51 4.24
N LEU A 27 -3.89 -11.88 5.42
CA LEU A 27 -4.26 -10.95 6.47
C LEU A 27 -5.32 -9.94 5.98
N GLY A 28 -6.19 -10.35 5.05
CA GLY A 28 -7.19 -9.47 4.45
C GLY A 28 -6.64 -8.35 3.54
N VAL A 29 -5.35 -8.36 3.20
CA VAL A 29 -4.76 -7.51 2.16
C VAL A 29 -4.90 -8.23 0.82
N ALA A 30 -6.02 -7.98 0.15
CA ALA A 30 -6.31 -8.60 -1.14
C ALA A 30 -5.49 -7.94 -2.26
N GLN A 31 -4.75 -8.76 -3.01
CA GLN A 31 -4.01 -8.35 -4.20
C GLN A 31 -4.52 -9.17 -5.39
N PRO A 32 -4.91 -8.54 -6.50
CA PRO A 32 -5.29 -9.27 -7.71
C PRO A 32 -4.22 -10.28 -8.15
N GLY A 33 -4.64 -11.46 -8.60
CA GLY A 33 -3.72 -12.53 -9.03
C GLY A 33 -3.01 -13.29 -7.90
N VAL A 34 -3.10 -12.83 -6.64
CA VAL A 34 -2.48 -13.49 -5.49
C VAL A 34 -3.49 -14.43 -4.81
N ALA A 35 -3.23 -15.73 -4.87
CA ALA A 35 -4.02 -16.73 -4.18
C ALA A 35 -3.57 -16.89 -2.73
N CYS A 36 -4.49 -16.63 -1.80
CA CYS A 36 -4.25 -16.75 -0.35
C CYS A 36 -4.99 -17.96 0.19
N ALA A 37 -4.34 -18.72 1.09
CA ALA A 37 -5.02 -19.83 1.76
C ALA A 37 -6.17 -19.29 2.63
N ALA A 38 -7.36 -19.87 2.48
CA ALA A 38 -8.56 -19.51 3.25
C ALA A 38 -8.50 -20.09 4.68
N VAL A 39 -7.62 -19.50 5.50
CA VAL A 39 -7.40 -19.90 6.89
C VAL A 39 -7.62 -18.71 7.82
N LEU A 40 -8.43 -18.92 8.85
CA LEU A 40 -8.65 -17.92 9.89
C LEU A 40 -7.36 -17.68 10.67
N THR A 41 -6.84 -16.46 10.58
CA THR A 41 -5.52 -16.11 11.12
C THR A 41 -5.68 -15.02 12.19
N PRO A 42 -5.55 -15.35 13.49
CA PRO A 42 -5.52 -14.33 14.55
C PRO A 42 -4.38 -13.34 14.31
N GLY A 43 -4.57 -12.09 14.70
CA GLY A 43 -3.59 -11.04 14.42
C GLY A 43 -3.99 -9.68 14.96
N PHE A 44 -3.35 -8.64 14.44
CA PHE A 44 -3.62 -7.25 14.78
C PHE A 44 -3.82 -6.39 13.54
N ARG A 45 -4.86 -5.55 13.56
CA ARG A 45 -5.02 -4.42 12.66
C ARG A 45 -4.39 -3.20 13.32
N VAL A 46 -3.33 -2.68 12.72
CA VAL A 46 -2.58 -1.53 13.23
C VAL A 46 -2.75 -0.35 12.28
N VAL A 47 -2.97 0.84 12.86
CA VAL A 47 -2.88 2.11 12.16
C VAL A 47 -1.78 2.91 12.83
N LEU A 48 -0.77 3.29 12.04
CA LEU A 48 0.27 4.23 12.45
C LEU A 48 -0.12 5.61 11.94
N ARG A 49 0.22 6.65 12.71
CA ARG A 49 0.07 8.03 12.31
C ARG A 49 1.43 8.72 12.25
N ASP A 50 1.74 9.36 11.13
CA ASP A 50 2.96 10.16 11.01
C ASP A 50 2.84 11.54 11.66
N ALA A 51 3.95 12.27 11.72
CA ALA A 51 4.03 13.62 12.26
C ALA A 51 3.25 14.68 11.45
N LEU A 52 2.89 14.37 10.20
CA LEU A 52 2.07 15.21 9.31
C LEU A 52 0.58 14.87 9.41
N GLY A 53 0.22 13.81 10.13
CA GLY A 53 -1.14 13.34 10.34
C GLY A 53 -1.56 12.21 9.40
N GLY A 54 -0.74 11.78 8.45
CA GLY A 54 -1.03 10.69 7.52
C GLY A 54 -1.19 9.35 8.25
N ALA A 55 -2.11 8.51 7.76
CA ALA A 55 -2.43 7.23 8.35
C ALA A 55 -1.89 6.06 7.53
N HIS A 56 -1.10 5.19 8.16
CA HIS A 56 -0.47 4.03 7.53
C HIS A 56 -1.03 2.73 8.12
N ARG A 57 -1.62 1.88 7.27
CA ARG A 57 -2.29 0.65 7.73
C ARG A 57 -1.42 -0.58 7.60
N VAL A 58 -1.18 -1.27 8.71
CA VAL A 58 -0.38 -2.50 8.75
C VAL A 58 -1.22 -3.62 9.38
N HIS A 59 -1.31 -4.74 8.69
CA HIS A 59 -1.96 -5.95 9.17
C HIS A 59 -0.91 -6.94 9.64
N ILE A 60 -1.10 -7.50 10.83
CA ILE A 60 -0.12 -8.38 11.47
C ILE A 60 -0.80 -9.73 11.74
N GLY A 61 -0.16 -10.83 11.37
CA GLY A 61 -0.57 -12.20 11.72
C GLY A 61 0.03 -12.63 13.06
N GLY A 62 -0.59 -13.61 13.72
CA GLY A 62 -0.12 -14.16 14.99
C GLY A 62 1.24 -14.87 14.90
N ASP A 63 1.68 -15.18 13.68
CA ASP A 63 3.01 -15.67 13.34
C ASP A 63 4.06 -14.55 13.18
N GLY A 64 3.65 -13.29 13.32
CA GLY A 64 4.50 -12.11 13.16
C GLY A 64 4.65 -11.62 11.73
N VAL A 65 4.00 -12.26 10.74
CA VAL A 65 3.95 -11.75 9.37
C VAL A 65 3.24 -10.41 9.37
N MET A 66 3.84 -9.42 8.72
CA MET A 66 3.26 -8.08 8.58
C MET A 66 2.99 -7.82 7.10
N ARG A 67 1.85 -7.19 6.80
CA ARG A 67 1.49 -6.72 5.46
C ARG A 67 1.09 -5.27 5.52
N TRP A 68 1.69 -4.47 4.65
CA TRP A 68 1.28 -3.09 4.46
C TRP A 68 0.05 -3.05 3.57
N ALA A 69 -1.08 -2.62 4.11
CA ALA A 69 -2.35 -2.63 3.38
C ALA A 69 -2.46 -1.45 2.40
N GLY A 70 -1.75 -0.35 2.67
CA GLY A 70 -2.01 0.96 2.08
C GLY A 70 -3.25 1.62 2.69
N GLU A 71 -3.35 2.93 2.54
CA GLU A 71 -4.53 3.71 2.87
C GLU A 71 -5.58 3.62 1.76
N ALA A 72 -5.15 3.65 0.50
CA ALA A 72 -5.99 3.57 -0.69
C ALA A 72 -5.56 2.41 -1.60
N VAL A 73 -6.51 1.88 -2.38
CA VAL A 73 -6.22 0.87 -3.41
C VAL A 73 -6.85 1.32 -4.72
N VAL A 74 -6.01 1.49 -5.73
CA VAL A 74 -6.41 1.89 -7.07
C VAL A 74 -5.89 0.91 -8.10
N SER A 75 -6.58 0.81 -9.23
CA SER A 75 -6.09 0.19 -10.45
C SER A 75 -6.01 1.24 -11.54
N GLY A 76 -5.13 1.05 -12.51
CA GLY A 76 -4.97 2.01 -13.61
C GLY A 76 -4.03 1.49 -14.68
N THR A 77 -3.75 2.35 -15.66
CA THR A 77 -2.81 2.09 -16.76
C THR A 77 -1.52 2.85 -16.52
N VAL A 78 -0.39 2.16 -16.58
CA VAL A 78 0.95 2.78 -16.54
C VAL A 78 1.15 3.58 -17.82
N VAL A 79 1.45 4.87 -17.70
CA VAL A 79 1.75 5.72 -18.87
C VAL A 79 3.20 6.18 -18.91
N ALA A 80 3.87 6.23 -17.75
CA ALA A 80 5.28 6.52 -17.64
C ALA A 80 5.89 5.81 -16.43
N VAL A 81 7.17 5.46 -16.56
CA VAL A 81 8.01 4.92 -15.49
C VAL A 81 9.28 5.75 -15.45
N GLU A 82 9.53 6.40 -14.31
CA GLU A 82 10.66 7.32 -14.12
C GLU A 82 11.46 6.91 -12.88
N GLY A 83 12.45 6.04 -13.08
CA GLY A 83 13.27 5.52 -11.99
C GLY A 83 12.43 4.70 -11.00
N ALA A 84 12.15 5.28 -9.84
CA ALA A 84 11.35 4.66 -8.78
C ALA A 84 9.88 5.12 -8.79
N SER A 85 9.48 5.98 -9.73
CA SER A 85 8.11 6.48 -9.82
C SER A 85 7.36 5.93 -11.02
N ILE A 86 6.05 5.80 -10.89
CA ILE A 86 5.11 5.48 -11.97
C ILE A 86 4.05 6.56 -12.07
N LEU A 87 3.63 6.86 -13.29
CA LEU A 87 2.43 7.64 -13.56
C LEU A 87 1.32 6.71 -14.04
N LEU A 88 0.18 6.76 -13.35
CA LEU A 88 -1.02 6.03 -13.71
C LEU A 88 -2.09 6.99 -14.23
N GLU A 89 -2.89 6.48 -15.18
CA GLU A 89 -4.12 7.10 -15.70
C GLU A 89 -5.28 6.10 -15.69
N ASP A 90 -6.48 6.58 -16.03
CA ASP A 90 -7.71 5.78 -16.08
C ASP A 90 -7.95 5.04 -14.75
N LEU A 91 -7.90 5.81 -13.65
CA LEU A 91 -7.93 5.23 -12.30
C LEU A 91 -9.31 4.65 -11.96
N GLU A 92 -9.30 3.41 -11.49
CA GLU A 92 -10.48 2.68 -11.01
C GLU A 92 -10.20 2.16 -9.60
N GLY A 93 -11.08 2.41 -8.63
CA GLY A 93 -10.88 1.90 -7.28
C GLY A 93 -11.63 2.65 -6.20
N ASP A 94 -11.54 2.14 -4.97
CA ASP A 94 -12.19 2.73 -3.81
C ASP A 94 -11.34 3.89 -3.28
N HIS A 95 -11.69 5.11 -3.71
CA HIS A 95 -11.04 6.36 -3.30
C HIS A 95 -11.45 6.84 -1.89
N ALA A 96 -12.18 6.03 -1.12
CA ALA A 96 -12.63 6.47 0.19
C ALA A 96 -12.89 5.28 1.12
N ARG A 97 -11.84 4.73 1.73
CA ARG A 97 -12.04 4.30 3.12
C ARG A 97 -12.39 5.57 3.91
N PRO A 98 -13.43 5.57 4.76
CA PRO A 98 -14.02 6.78 5.35
C PRO A 98 -13.09 7.61 6.26
N GLU A 99 -11.85 7.16 6.45
CA GLU A 99 -10.80 7.80 7.26
C GLU A 99 -9.53 8.08 6.43
N GLY A 100 -9.59 7.94 5.10
CA GLY A 100 -8.44 8.08 4.21
C GLY A 100 -8.28 9.51 3.68
N ASP A 101 -7.08 10.07 3.79
CA ASP A 101 -6.75 11.44 3.35
C ASP A 101 -6.32 11.50 1.87
N LEU A 102 -5.96 10.36 1.28
CA LEU A 102 -5.61 10.27 -0.14
C LEU A 102 -6.82 10.37 -1.07
N VAL A 103 -6.93 11.49 -1.78
CA VAL A 103 -7.90 11.71 -2.86
C VAL A 103 -7.16 11.90 -4.18
N PHE A 104 -7.52 11.11 -5.18
CA PHE A 104 -6.95 11.18 -6.52
C PHE A 104 -8.00 11.65 -7.53
N GLY A 105 -7.54 12.34 -8.57
CA GLY A 105 -8.35 12.54 -9.78
C GLY A 105 -8.26 11.29 -10.67
N ASP A 106 -8.22 11.51 -11.98
CA ASP A 106 -8.07 10.44 -12.97
C ASP A 106 -6.61 9.97 -13.17
N ARG A 107 -5.66 10.59 -12.44
CA ARG A 107 -4.22 10.34 -12.57
C ARG A 107 -3.53 10.41 -11.23
N VAL A 108 -2.48 9.61 -11.05
CA VAL A 108 -1.62 9.65 -9.86
C VAL A 108 -0.18 9.32 -10.23
N SER A 109 0.76 10.14 -9.76
CA SER A 109 2.18 9.78 -9.69
C SER A 109 2.40 9.09 -8.35
N ALA A 110 3.00 7.91 -8.35
CA ALA A 110 3.30 7.16 -7.14
C ALA A 110 4.74 6.67 -7.17
N ARG A 111 5.37 6.63 -6.01
CA ARG A 111 6.80 6.26 -5.91
C ARG A 111 7.01 5.04 -5.04
N ASP A 112 8.05 4.29 -5.35
CA ASP A 112 8.47 3.15 -4.55
C ASP A 112 8.83 3.60 -3.13
N ALA A 113 8.37 2.85 -2.13
CA ALA A 113 8.74 3.10 -0.76
C ALA A 113 10.05 2.35 -0.43
N PRO A 114 11.03 2.97 0.25
CA PRO A 114 12.33 2.34 0.51
C PRO A 114 12.28 0.97 1.19
N GLY A 115 11.22 0.69 1.98
CA GLY A 115 11.00 -0.62 2.58
C GLY A 115 9.68 -1.26 2.18
N ALA A 116 9.11 -0.92 1.01
CA ALA A 116 7.99 -1.67 0.47
C ALA A 116 8.38 -3.16 0.40
N SER A 117 7.57 -4.01 1.02
CA SER A 117 7.84 -5.44 1.17
C SER A 117 6.64 -6.19 0.60
N TYR A 118 6.83 -6.72 -0.62
CA TYR A 118 6.05 -7.74 -1.36
C TYR A 118 4.90 -7.28 -2.29
N LEU A 119 4.57 -7.95 -3.43
CA LEU A 119 5.29 -8.83 -4.40
C LEU A 119 4.25 -9.30 -5.45
N VAL A 120 4.43 -8.90 -6.73
CA VAL A 120 4.15 -9.67 -7.96
C VAL A 120 5.17 -9.28 -9.04
N VAL A 121 5.73 -8.06 -8.96
CA VAL A 121 6.92 -7.57 -9.68
C VAL A 121 7.97 -7.06 -8.69
N ALA A 122 9.25 -7.09 -9.06
CA ALA A 122 10.38 -6.73 -8.17
C ALA A 122 10.50 -5.22 -7.91
N GLY A 123 9.77 -4.39 -8.65
CA GLY A 123 9.64 -2.94 -8.44
C GLY A 123 9.13 -2.21 -9.69
N PRO A 124 8.92 -0.88 -9.62
CA PRO A 124 8.42 -0.08 -10.73
C PRO A 124 9.18 -0.21 -12.05
N HIS A 125 10.48 -0.46 -11.97
CA HIS A 125 11.39 -0.57 -13.12
C HIS A 125 11.09 -1.75 -14.06
N GLU A 126 10.28 -2.72 -13.63
CA GLU A 126 9.85 -3.85 -14.47
C GLU A 126 8.62 -3.52 -15.32
N LEU A 127 7.91 -2.45 -14.99
CA LEU A 127 6.69 -2.02 -15.68
C LEU A 127 7.01 -1.31 -16.99
N ARG A 128 6.05 -1.35 -17.91
CA ARG A 128 6.07 -0.65 -19.19
C ARG A 128 4.82 0.19 -19.35
N ALA A 129 4.92 1.23 -20.17
CA ALA A 129 3.76 1.99 -20.59
C ALA A 129 2.76 1.04 -21.29
N GLY A 130 1.49 1.13 -20.88
CA GLY A 130 0.40 0.24 -21.31
C GLY A 130 0.07 -0.88 -20.33
N ASP A 131 0.93 -1.18 -19.35
CA ASP A 131 0.63 -2.20 -18.35
C ASP A 131 -0.55 -1.76 -17.48
N ARG A 132 -1.49 -2.68 -17.24
CA ARG A 132 -2.56 -2.49 -16.26
C ARG A 132 -2.04 -2.96 -14.90
N VAL A 133 -2.23 -2.17 -13.86
CA VAL A 133 -1.75 -2.49 -12.51
C VAL A 133 -2.81 -2.24 -11.46
N ALA A 134 -2.72 -2.94 -10.33
CA ALA A 134 -3.37 -2.57 -9.08
C ALA A 134 -2.29 -2.22 -8.04
N VAL A 135 -2.54 -1.14 -7.31
CA VAL A 135 -1.55 -0.52 -6.42
C VAL A 135 -2.20 -0.14 -5.09
N GLY A 136 -1.57 -0.55 -4.00
CA GLY A 136 -1.82 -0.02 -2.67
C GLY A 136 -1.00 1.24 -2.47
N LEU A 137 -1.67 2.35 -2.16
CA LEU A 137 -1.08 3.67 -1.97
C LEU A 137 -1.21 4.13 -0.53
N ASP A 138 -0.22 4.88 -0.08
CA ASP A 138 -0.15 5.39 1.28
C ASP A 138 0.47 6.80 1.25
N PRO A 139 0.04 7.76 2.09
CA PRO A 139 0.62 9.09 2.12
C PRO A 139 2.13 9.05 2.37
N ASP A 140 2.84 10.02 1.81
CA ASP A 140 4.25 10.19 2.12
C ASP A 140 4.42 10.79 3.52
N PRO A 141 5.00 10.06 4.49
CA PRO A 141 5.21 10.57 5.85
C PRO A 141 6.18 11.75 5.92
N ASN A 142 6.93 12.03 4.84
CA ASN A 142 7.84 13.16 4.73
C ASN A 142 7.23 14.35 3.96
N GLY A 143 5.96 14.27 3.56
CA GLY A 143 5.22 15.38 2.95
C GLY A 143 5.56 15.67 1.49
N GLY A 144 6.19 14.72 0.80
CA GLY A 144 6.35 14.76 -0.65
C GLY A 144 5.02 14.65 -1.39
N PRO A 145 4.97 15.12 -2.65
CA PRO A 145 3.73 15.23 -3.40
C PRO A 145 3.18 13.88 -3.89
N ASP A 146 4.06 12.89 -4.03
CA ASP A 146 3.72 11.59 -4.59
C ASP A 146 3.52 10.57 -3.46
N PRO A 147 2.35 9.89 -3.35
CA PRO A 147 2.15 8.81 -2.41
C PRO A 147 3.17 7.68 -2.61
N LEU A 148 3.37 6.93 -1.53
CA LEU A 148 4.18 5.73 -1.49
C LEU A 148 3.39 4.52 -1.99
N ILE A 149 4.08 3.68 -2.76
CA ILE A 149 3.58 2.37 -3.17
C ILE A 149 3.81 1.40 -2.00
N ALA A 150 2.73 1.01 -1.33
CA ALA A 150 2.75 -0.03 -0.30
C ALA A 150 2.93 -1.42 -0.90
N TRP A 151 2.28 -1.66 -2.04
CA TRP A 151 2.39 -2.87 -2.85
C TRP A 151 1.88 -2.60 -4.28
N LEU A 152 2.34 -3.40 -5.24
CA LEU A 152 1.95 -3.29 -6.64
C LEU A 152 1.87 -4.66 -7.31
N VAL A 153 0.84 -4.86 -8.13
CA VAL A 153 0.68 -6.05 -8.98
C VAL A 153 0.29 -5.68 -10.41
N VAL A 154 0.78 -6.44 -11.38
CA VAL A 154 0.35 -6.32 -12.79
C VAL A 154 -0.91 -7.15 -12.99
N LEU A 155 -1.88 -6.59 -13.70
CA LEU A 155 -3.14 -7.24 -14.09
C LEU A 155 -2.98 -7.85 -15.48
N GLU A 156 -3.43 -9.10 -15.64
CA GLU A 156 -3.48 -9.80 -16.94
C GLU A 156 -4.62 -9.31 -17.84
#